data_AF-A0A1B6YLS8-F1
#
_entry.id   AF-A0A1B6YLS8-F1
#
_cell.length_a   1.000
_cell.length_b   1.000
_cell.length_c   1.000
_cell.angle_alpha   90.00
_cell.angle_beta   90.00
_cell.angle_gamma   90.00
#
_symmetry.space_group_name_H-M   'P 1'
#
loop_
_entity.id
_entity.type
_entity.pdbx_description
1 polymer ?
#
loop_
_entity_poly.entity_id
_entity_poly.type
_entity_poly.pdbx_seq_one_letter_code
_entity_poly.pdbx_strand_id
1 'polypeptide(L)'
;MLRSFVTLADTLNVSRAVNELGVTRQTLRRHIELLEEARGKPLFYLEDRQYHLTEDGQCAVHEARSLLARGRAWLDGQAGHREGLFNFSFNREDGYYYHLQQHPISRIWTHEGPILRETIKSWALSEGQIEHPAFQSVRPHALVFRYIDNYWLCAEVGERSDFAHWYGWSWARSSVGLKIDGLPGAGRFNFSAAQSYDELRATQGLRLDHVATQMPHGPEDKMRPICFARLLLGSRFPDGSFAMISMVDRTSQIDIPGLDPRLVEAANGIETVAHEIVSRRA
;
A
#
# COMPACT_ATOMS: atom_id res chain seq x y z
N MET A 1 -21.67 -7.52 -13.42
CA MET A 1 -20.80 -8.71 -13.50
C MET A 1 -19.73 -8.73 -12.42
N LEU A 2 -18.71 -7.86 -12.45
CA LEU A 2 -17.61 -7.89 -11.45
C LEU A 2 -18.07 -7.82 -9.99
N ARG A 3 -18.99 -6.89 -9.64
CA ARG A 3 -19.58 -6.84 -8.29
C ARG A 3 -20.24 -8.16 -7.88
N SER A 4 -20.99 -8.77 -8.81
CA SER A 4 -21.66 -10.06 -8.57
C SER A 4 -20.68 -11.20 -8.32
N PHE A 5 -19.58 -11.23 -9.08
CA PHE A 5 -18.50 -12.19 -8.90
C PHE A 5 -17.85 -12.06 -7.53
N VAL A 6 -17.39 -10.85 -7.17
CA VAL A 6 -16.72 -10.60 -5.88
C VAL A 6 -17.65 -10.92 -4.71
N THR A 7 -18.91 -10.47 -4.73
CA THR A 7 -19.85 -10.76 -3.65
C THR A 7 -20.18 -12.25 -3.53
N LEU A 8 -20.30 -12.99 -4.63
CA LEU A 8 -20.49 -14.43 -4.55
C LEU A 8 -19.23 -15.15 -4.05
N ALA A 9 -18.03 -14.67 -4.43
CA ALA A 9 -16.77 -15.20 -3.93
C ALA A 9 -16.59 -14.97 -2.42
N ASP A 10 -17.05 -13.82 -1.90
CA ASP A 10 -16.98 -13.48 -0.48
C ASP A 10 -17.93 -14.33 0.38
N THR A 11 -19.12 -14.61 -0.16
CA THR A 11 -20.18 -15.29 0.60
C THR A 11 -20.24 -16.79 0.39
N LEU A 12 -19.76 -17.27 -0.77
CA LEU A 12 -19.92 -18.64 -1.28
C LEU A 12 -21.38 -19.15 -1.21
N ASN A 13 -22.34 -18.23 -1.13
CA ASN A 13 -23.74 -18.49 -0.87
C ASN A 13 -24.60 -17.56 -1.72
N VAL A 14 -25.27 -18.14 -2.71
CA VAL A 14 -26.12 -17.41 -3.68
C VAL A 14 -27.21 -16.59 -2.98
N SER A 15 -27.86 -17.13 -1.95
CA SER A 15 -28.94 -16.42 -1.26
C SER A 15 -28.41 -15.19 -0.56
N ARG A 16 -27.26 -15.32 0.11
CA ARG A 16 -26.61 -14.20 0.80
C ARG A 16 -26.12 -13.16 -0.21
N ALA A 17 -25.47 -13.57 -1.28
CA ALA A 17 -25.00 -12.67 -2.34
C ALA A 17 -26.12 -11.88 -3.02
N VAL A 18 -27.25 -12.53 -3.30
CA VAL A 18 -28.46 -11.88 -3.86
C VAL A 18 -29.00 -10.82 -2.92
N ASN A 19 -29.07 -11.13 -1.62
CA ASN A 19 -29.54 -10.18 -0.62
C ASN A 19 -28.58 -8.97 -0.51
N GLU A 20 -27.26 -9.19 -0.51
CA GLU A 20 -26.26 -8.13 -0.43
C GLU A 20 -26.25 -7.23 -1.69
N LEU A 21 -26.52 -7.80 -2.86
CA LEU A 21 -26.52 -7.07 -4.13
C LEU A 21 -27.87 -6.42 -4.48
N GLY A 22 -28.96 -6.87 -3.87
CA GLY A 22 -30.32 -6.45 -4.25
C GLY A 22 -30.74 -6.92 -5.65
N VAL A 23 -30.29 -8.10 -6.09
CA VAL A 23 -30.60 -8.66 -7.42
C VAL A 23 -31.23 -10.04 -7.33
N THR A 24 -31.92 -10.52 -8.36
CA THR A 24 -32.49 -11.89 -8.34
C THR A 24 -31.42 -12.98 -8.45
N ARG A 25 -31.73 -14.22 -8.03
CA ARG A 25 -30.84 -15.38 -8.23
C ARG A 25 -30.51 -15.63 -9.70
N GLN A 26 -31.49 -15.42 -10.59
CA GLN A 26 -31.31 -15.57 -12.03
C GLN A 26 -30.35 -14.50 -12.58
N THR A 27 -30.48 -13.25 -12.12
CA THR A 27 -29.56 -12.16 -12.47
C THR A 27 -28.14 -12.45 -11.99
N LEU A 28 -27.97 -12.91 -10.74
CA LEU A 28 -26.65 -13.29 -10.20
C LEU A 28 -26.02 -14.39 -11.05
N ARG A 29 -26.73 -15.49 -11.30
CA ARG A 29 -26.21 -16.60 -12.14
C ARG A 29 -25.84 -16.13 -13.54
N ARG A 30 -26.72 -15.35 -14.19
CA ARG A 30 -26.43 -14.80 -15.52
C ARG A 30 -25.20 -13.91 -15.54
N HIS A 31 -24.97 -13.11 -14.49
CA HIS A 31 -23.76 -12.30 -14.36
C HIS A 31 -22.48 -13.13 -14.22
N ILE A 32 -22.54 -14.27 -13.52
CA ILE A 32 -21.40 -15.19 -13.38
C ILE A 32 -21.14 -15.89 -14.71
N GLU A 33 -22.16 -16.47 -15.33
CA GLU A 33 -22.06 -17.15 -16.63
C GLU A 33 -21.44 -16.24 -17.69
N LEU A 34 -21.94 -15.00 -17.82
CA LEU A 34 -21.40 -14.03 -18.77
C LEU A 34 -19.94 -13.66 -18.49
N LEU A 35 -19.56 -13.59 -17.21
CA LEU A 35 -18.18 -13.29 -16.84
C LEU A 35 -17.24 -14.48 -17.16
N GLU A 36 -17.67 -15.70 -16.85
CA GLU A 36 -16.93 -16.94 -17.16
C GLU A 36 -16.79 -17.14 -18.67
N GLU A 37 -17.86 -16.86 -19.44
CA GLU A 37 -17.87 -16.87 -20.90
C GLU A 37 -16.86 -15.85 -21.46
N ALA A 38 -16.92 -14.60 -21.00
CA ALA A 38 -15.98 -13.56 -21.42
C ALA A 38 -14.52 -13.86 -21.04
N ARG A 39 -14.30 -14.60 -19.93
CA ARG A 39 -12.98 -15.02 -19.46
C ARG A 39 -12.49 -16.31 -20.11
N GLY A 40 -13.37 -17.08 -20.74
CA GLY A 40 -13.07 -18.41 -21.30
C GLY A 40 -12.70 -19.46 -20.26
N LYS A 41 -13.03 -19.24 -18.97
CA LYS A 41 -12.67 -20.14 -17.86
C LYS A 41 -13.74 -20.14 -16.76
N PRO A 42 -14.05 -21.30 -16.14
CA PRO A 42 -14.91 -21.36 -14.96
C PRO A 42 -14.21 -20.74 -13.75
N LEU A 43 -14.93 -19.89 -13.02
CA LEU A 43 -14.49 -19.23 -11.80
C LEU A 43 -15.09 -19.89 -10.56
N PHE A 44 -16.23 -20.57 -10.71
CA PHE A 44 -16.83 -21.38 -9.65
C PHE A 44 -17.06 -22.83 -10.07
N TYR A 45 -17.14 -23.69 -9.07
CA TYR A 45 -17.77 -25.01 -9.19
C TYR A 45 -18.78 -25.21 -8.06
N LEU A 46 -19.67 -26.18 -8.26
CA LEU A 46 -20.70 -26.56 -7.31
C LEU A 46 -20.37 -27.95 -6.77
N GLU A 47 -20.23 -28.04 -5.45
CA GLU A 47 -20.06 -29.29 -4.72
C GLU A 47 -21.06 -29.30 -3.56
N ASP A 48 -21.83 -30.37 -3.41
CA ASP A 48 -22.87 -30.50 -2.36
C ASP A 48 -23.80 -29.29 -2.21
N ARG A 49 -24.15 -28.65 -3.35
CA ARG A 49 -25.01 -27.44 -3.44
C ARG A 49 -24.37 -26.17 -2.85
N GLN A 50 -23.09 -26.19 -2.54
CA GLN A 50 -22.28 -25.04 -2.13
C GLN A 50 -21.39 -24.57 -3.27
N TYR A 51 -21.17 -23.25 -3.35
CA TYR A 51 -20.26 -22.68 -4.34
C TYR A 51 -18.83 -22.70 -3.80
N HIS A 52 -17.91 -23.07 -4.66
CA HIS A 52 -16.48 -23.04 -4.38
C HIS A 52 -15.76 -22.34 -5.53
N LEU A 53 -14.66 -21.64 -5.21
CA LEU A 53 -13.83 -21.01 -6.25
C LEU A 53 -12.91 -22.05 -6.87
N THR A 54 -12.84 -22.07 -8.20
CA THR A 54 -11.75 -22.75 -8.93
C THR A 54 -10.41 -22.07 -8.63
N GLU A 55 -9.29 -22.68 -9.02
CA GLU A 55 -7.97 -22.04 -8.95
C GLU A 55 -7.97 -20.70 -9.72
N ASP A 56 -8.49 -20.70 -10.96
CA ASP A 56 -8.68 -19.49 -11.75
C ASP A 56 -9.61 -18.47 -11.07
N GLY A 57 -10.66 -18.94 -10.40
CA GLY A 57 -11.55 -18.12 -9.57
C GLY A 57 -10.80 -17.43 -8.45
N GLN A 58 -9.99 -18.16 -7.69
CA GLN A 58 -9.17 -17.61 -6.60
C GLN A 58 -8.21 -16.53 -7.10
N CYS A 59 -7.51 -16.79 -8.21
CA CYS A 59 -6.64 -15.79 -8.84
C CYS A 59 -7.43 -14.56 -9.32
N ALA A 60 -8.62 -14.77 -9.92
CA ALA A 60 -9.40 -13.69 -10.51
C ALA A 60 -10.07 -12.77 -9.47
N VAL A 61 -10.43 -13.28 -8.28
CA VAL A 61 -11.10 -12.48 -7.24
C VAL A 61 -10.26 -11.28 -6.83
N HIS A 62 -8.94 -11.46 -6.68
CA HIS A 62 -8.04 -10.38 -6.28
C HIS A 62 -8.04 -9.24 -7.32
N GLU A 63 -7.85 -9.57 -8.60
CA GLU A 63 -7.88 -8.59 -9.69
C GLU A 63 -9.26 -7.92 -9.81
N ALA A 64 -10.34 -8.69 -9.67
CA ALA A 64 -11.69 -8.14 -9.72
C ALA A 64 -11.97 -7.13 -8.60
N ARG A 65 -11.48 -7.40 -7.38
CA ARG A 65 -11.55 -6.44 -6.26
C ARG A 65 -10.73 -5.18 -6.57
N SER A 66 -9.50 -5.33 -7.07
CA SER A 66 -8.66 -4.20 -7.46
C SER A 66 -9.30 -3.33 -8.55
N LEU A 67 -9.91 -3.95 -9.57
CA LEU A 67 -10.64 -3.24 -10.63
C LEU A 67 -11.87 -2.50 -10.11
N LEU A 68 -12.66 -3.10 -9.21
CA LEU A 68 -13.82 -2.43 -8.60
C LEU A 68 -13.41 -1.24 -7.74
N ALA A 69 -12.35 -1.40 -6.93
CA ALA A 69 -11.82 -0.33 -6.10
C ALA A 69 -11.27 0.82 -6.97
N ARG A 70 -10.50 0.51 -8.03
CA ARG A 70 -10.06 1.46 -9.07
C ARG A 70 -11.22 2.23 -9.68
N GLY A 71 -12.22 1.49 -10.19
CA GLY A 71 -13.37 2.08 -10.87
C GLY A 71 -14.18 2.98 -9.94
N ARG A 72 -14.34 2.58 -8.67
CA ARG A 72 -15.02 3.40 -7.67
C ARG A 72 -14.25 4.69 -7.37
N ALA A 73 -12.95 4.58 -7.10
CA ALA A 73 -12.11 5.74 -6.82
C ALA A 73 -12.08 6.72 -8.00
N TRP A 74 -12.07 6.23 -9.24
CA TRP A 74 -12.15 7.07 -10.42
C TRP A 74 -13.51 7.77 -10.55
N LEU A 75 -14.63 7.04 -10.35
CA LEU A 75 -15.98 7.63 -10.36
C LEU A 75 -16.17 8.71 -9.29
N ASP A 76 -15.56 8.51 -8.12
CA ASP A 76 -15.59 9.48 -7.02
C ASP A 76 -14.61 10.65 -7.23
N GLY A 77 -13.88 10.70 -8.35
CA GLY A 77 -12.87 11.72 -8.65
C GLY A 77 -11.64 11.65 -7.76
N GLN A 78 -11.46 10.55 -7.03
CA GLN A 78 -10.37 10.36 -6.05
C GLN A 78 -9.09 9.87 -6.71
N ALA A 79 -9.18 9.06 -7.77
CA ALA A 79 -8.02 8.50 -8.46
C ALA A 79 -7.93 9.01 -9.90
N GLY A 80 -6.72 9.34 -10.35
CA GLY A 80 -6.52 9.78 -11.73
C GLY A 80 -5.04 9.90 -12.10
N HIS A 81 -4.79 10.59 -13.21
CA HIS A 81 -3.44 10.96 -13.63
C HIS A 81 -3.36 12.47 -13.85
N ARG A 82 -2.24 13.07 -13.48
CA ARG A 82 -1.88 14.47 -13.77
C ARG A 82 -0.54 14.44 -14.48
N GLU A 83 -0.49 15.00 -15.69
CA GLU A 83 0.70 14.96 -16.54
C GLU A 83 1.24 13.52 -16.75
N GLY A 84 0.35 12.53 -16.81
CA GLY A 84 0.69 11.12 -16.95
C GLY A 84 1.13 10.43 -15.66
N LEU A 85 1.20 11.14 -14.52
CA LEU A 85 1.60 10.59 -13.23
C LEU A 85 0.38 10.37 -12.33
N PHE A 86 0.35 9.21 -11.66
CA PHE A 86 -0.77 8.83 -10.82
C PHE A 86 -0.99 9.82 -9.67
N ASN A 87 -2.25 10.12 -9.39
CA ASN A 87 -2.65 10.85 -8.19
C ASN A 87 -3.84 10.17 -7.53
N PHE A 88 -3.92 10.34 -6.22
CA PHE A 88 -5.02 9.85 -5.42
C PHE A 88 -5.33 10.81 -4.27
N SER A 89 -6.60 11.11 -4.04
CA SER A 89 -7.03 12.10 -3.06
C SER A 89 -8.43 11.80 -2.55
N PHE A 90 -8.63 11.72 -1.24
CA PHE A 90 -9.97 11.76 -0.65
C PHE A 90 -9.96 12.44 0.73
N ASN A 91 -11.15 12.86 1.14
CA ASN A 91 -11.47 13.29 2.49
C ASN A 91 -12.68 12.49 2.99
N ARG A 92 -12.68 12.11 4.26
CA ARG A 92 -13.80 11.44 4.92
C ARG A 92 -14.48 12.39 5.91
N GLU A 93 -15.75 12.09 6.19
CA GLU A 93 -16.57 12.83 7.15
C GLU A 93 -16.01 12.81 8.59
N ASP A 94 -15.25 11.76 8.96
CA ASP A 94 -14.58 11.64 10.27
C ASP A 94 -13.31 12.50 10.37
N GLY A 95 -13.01 13.31 9.35
CA GLY A 95 -11.82 14.14 9.27
C GLY A 95 -10.58 13.40 8.77
N TYR A 96 -10.67 12.10 8.46
CA TYR A 96 -9.55 11.36 7.87
C TYR A 96 -9.34 11.72 6.41
N TYR A 97 -8.09 11.94 6.02
CA TYR A 97 -7.72 12.27 4.66
C TYR A 97 -6.51 11.48 4.20
N TYR A 98 -6.41 11.34 2.89
CA TYR A 98 -5.23 10.78 2.23
C TYR A 98 -5.06 11.42 0.87
N HIS A 99 -3.91 12.05 0.68
CA HIS A 99 -3.51 12.66 -0.59
C HIS A 99 -2.16 12.10 -1.00
N LEU A 100 -2.05 11.69 -2.25
CA LEU A 100 -0.86 11.13 -2.86
C LEU A 100 -0.70 11.69 -4.27
N GLN A 101 0.52 12.12 -4.57
CA GLN A 101 0.93 12.52 -5.91
C GLN A 101 2.21 11.77 -6.28
N GLN A 102 2.18 11.04 -7.41
CA GLN A 102 3.38 10.49 -8.02
C GLN A 102 4.19 11.61 -8.67
N HIS A 103 5.51 11.51 -8.60
CA HIS A 103 6.44 12.47 -9.19
C HIS A 103 7.46 11.82 -10.13
N PRO A 104 8.04 12.59 -11.07
CA PRO A 104 9.19 12.14 -11.82
C PRO A 104 10.33 11.79 -10.86
N ILE A 105 10.98 10.65 -11.09
CA ILE A 105 12.09 10.18 -10.24
C ILE A 105 13.25 11.19 -10.17
N SER A 106 13.44 12.01 -11.21
CA SER A 106 14.47 13.04 -11.27
C SER A 106 14.34 14.11 -10.18
N ARG A 107 13.15 14.29 -9.59
CA ARG A 107 12.93 15.25 -8.50
C ARG A 107 13.76 14.94 -7.26
N ILE A 108 14.20 13.70 -7.10
CA ILE A 108 15.02 13.26 -5.98
C ILE A 108 16.37 13.97 -5.87
N TRP A 109 16.88 14.51 -6.99
CA TRP A 109 18.16 15.21 -7.01
C TRP A 109 18.09 16.60 -6.39
N THR A 110 16.89 17.18 -6.33
CA THR A 110 16.58 18.47 -5.70
C THR A 110 15.85 18.34 -4.37
N HIS A 111 15.61 17.11 -3.90
CA HIS A 111 15.01 16.83 -2.61
C HIS A 111 16.01 17.12 -1.48
N GLU A 112 15.57 17.76 -0.39
CA GLU A 112 16.46 18.22 0.68
C GLU A 112 17.10 17.08 1.48
N GLY A 113 16.31 16.04 1.79
CA GLY A 113 16.80 14.91 2.58
C GLY A 113 17.78 14.04 1.79
N PRO A 114 18.99 13.78 2.31
CA PRO A 114 20.00 13.02 1.58
C PRO A 114 19.61 11.55 1.42
N ILE A 115 18.77 11.01 2.31
CA ILE A 115 18.51 9.57 2.42
C ILE A 115 17.91 8.97 1.14
N LEU A 116 16.96 9.66 0.50
CA LEU A 116 16.33 9.13 -0.71
C LEU A 116 17.32 9.10 -1.90
N ARG A 117 18.16 10.12 -2.01
CA ARG A 117 19.23 10.22 -3.02
C ARG A 117 20.31 9.17 -2.79
N GLU A 118 20.73 8.98 -1.55
CA GLU A 118 21.68 7.93 -1.17
C GLU A 118 21.12 6.54 -1.42
N THR A 119 19.81 6.35 -1.22
CA THR A 119 19.13 5.08 -1.49
C THR A 119 19.19 4.71 -2.97
N ILE A 120 18.93 5.64 -3.90
CA ILE A 120 19.02 5.36 -5.35
C ILE A 120 20.46 5.01 -5.75
N LYS A 121 21.45 5.74 -5.24
CA LYS A 121 22.86 5.43 -5.50
C LYS A 121 23.23 4.04 -5.00
N SER A 122 22.83 3.71 -3.78
CA SER A 122 23.09 2.42 -3.14
C SER A 122 22.38 1.27 -3.87
N TRP A 123 21.14 1.50 -4.31
CA TRP A 123 20.34 0.55 -5.10
C TRP A 123 20.96 0.26 -6.46
N ALA A 124 21.46 1.29 -7.16
CA ALA A 124 22.13 1.12 -8.43
C ALA A 124 23.45 0.35 -8.26
N LEU A 125 24.25 0.69 -7.25
CA LEU A 125 25.51 0.00 -6.93
C LEU A 125 25.30 -1.44 -6.45
N SER A 126 24.14 -1.74 -5.87
CA SER A 126 23.78 -3.10 -5.47
C SER A 126 23.09 -3.92 -6.56
N GLU A 127 22.82 -3.32 -7.71
CA GLU A 127 22.01 -3.92 -8.78
C GLU A 127 20.64 -4.41 -8.26
N GLY A 128 20.09 -3.74 -7.24
CA GLY A 128 18.85 -4.12 -6.57
C GLY A 128 18.95 -5.31 -5.62
N GLN A 129 20.14 -5.79 -5.26
CA GLN A 129 20.32 -6.85 -4.26
C GLN A 129 20.37 -6.26 -2.85
N ILE A 130 19.44 -6.68 -1.97
CA ILE A 130 19.28 -6.04 -0.65
C ILE A 130 20.39 -6.41 0.36
N GLU A 131 21.06 -7.56 0.17
CA GLU A 131 22.19 -8.00 1.01
C GLU A 131 23.55 -7.52 0.48
N HIS A 132 23.58 -6.81 -0.66
CA HIS A 132 24.85 -6.31 -1.20
C HIS A 132 25.48 -5.30 -0.24
N PRO A 133 26.82 -5.30 -0.05
CA PRO A 133 27.49 -4.35 0.84
C PRO A 133 27.14 -2.88 0.57
N ALA A 134 26.97 -2.51 -0.71
CA ALA A 134 26.60 -1.14 -1.09
C ALA A 134 25.20 -0.70 -0.61
N PHE A 135 24.30 -1.63 -0.30
CA PHE A 135 22.95 -1.32 0.18
C PHE A 135 22.86 -1.23 1.71
N GLN A 136 23.84 -1.79 2.43
CA GLN A 136 23.75 -1.94 3.89
C GLN A 136 23.74 -0.61 4.64
N SER A 137 24.31 0.46 4.08
CA SER A 137 24.30 1.78 4.72
C SER A 137 22.90 2.41 4.78
N VAL A 138 22.04 2.16 3.79
CA VAL A 138 20.70 2.74 3.70
C VAL A 138 19.61 1.81 4.25
N ARG A 139 19.90 0.50 4.32
CA ARG A 139 18.96 -0.52 4.79
C ARG A 139 18.34 -0.24 6.17
N PRO A 140 19.07 0.27 7.19
CA PRO A 140 18.46 0.62 8.48
C PRO A 140 17.37 1.70 8.42
N HIS A 141 17.24 2.41 7.29
CA HIS A 141 16.20 3.41 7.07
C HIS A 141 15.00 2.88 6.27
N ALA A 142 15.09 1.66 5.75
CA ALA A 142 14.11 1.07 4.85
C ALA A 142 13.03 0.26 5.57
N LEU A 143 11.85 0.20 4.99
CA LEU A 143 10.92 -0.92 5.20
C LEU A 143 11.05 -1.87 4.01
N VAL A 144 11.11 -3.17 4.26
CA VAL A 144 11.20 -4.20 3.22
C VAL A 144 9.95 -5.06 3.27
N PHE A 145 9.36 -5.28 2.10
CA PHE A 145 8.15 -6.07 1.92
C PHE A 145 8.39 -7.21 0.95
N ARG A 146 7.77 -8.36 1.24
CA ARG A 146 7.75 -9.54 0.38
C ARG A 146 6.31 -9.80 -0.08
N TYR A 147 6.13 -10.20 -1.33
CA TYR A 147 4.82 -10.58 -1.86
C TYR A 147 4.66 -12.11 -1.83
N ILE A 148 3.75 -12.63 -1.00
CA ILE A 148 3.47 -14.06 -0.84
C ILE A 148 1.95 -14.26 -0.84
N ASP A 149 1.45 -15.24 -1.59
CA ASP A 149 0.04 -15.64 -1.64
C ASP A 149 -0.95 -14.48 -1.85
N ASN A 150 -0.59 -13.54 -2.73
CA ASN A 150 -1.32 -12.30 -3.01
C ASN A 150 -1.38 -11.28 -1.87
N TYR A 151 -0.50 -11.39 -0.87
CA TYR A 151 -0.35 -10.44 0.23
C TYR A 151 1.04 -9.85 0.27
N TRP A 152 1.10 -8.57 0.66
CA TRP A 152 2.34 -7.93 1.05
C TRP A 152 2.61 -8.20 2.52
N LEU A 153 3.73 -8.82 2.82
CA LEU A 153 4.20 -9.07 4.18
C LEU A 153 5.37 -8.14 4.50
N CYS A 154 5.34 -7.53 5.67
CA CYS A 154 6.47 -6.77 6.18
C CYS A 154 7.59 -7.74 6.57
N ALA A 155 8.67 -7.75 5.81
CA ALA A 155 9.83 -8.61 6.05
C ALA A 155 10.84 -7.94 6.99
N GLU A 156 10.95 -6.61 6.93
CA GLU A 156 11.91 -5.86 7.72
C GLU A 156 11.40 -4.44 7.99
N VAL A 157 11.66 -3.94 9.20
CA VAL A 157 11.53 -2.52 9.57
C VAL A 157 12.89 -2.03 10.04
N GLY A 158 13.49 -1.15 9.27
CA GLY A 158 14.73 -0.48 9.64
C GLY A 158 14.57 0.37 10.89
N GLU A 159 15.42 0.16 11.88
CA GLU A 159 15.39 0.84 13.19
C GLU A 159 15.58 2.36 13.13
N ARG A 160 16.12 2.88 12.02
CA ARG A 160 16.34 4.31 11.74
C ARG A 160 15.36 4.86 10.71
N SER A 161 14.36 4.09 10.31
CA SER A 161 13.32 4.55 9.40
C SER A 161 12.44 5.60 10.07
N ASP A 162 11.88 6.52 9.28
CA ASP A 162 10.94 7.52 9.79
C ASP A 162 9.73 6.90 10.48
N PHE A 163 9.24 5.74 10.00
CA PHE A 163 8.15 5.05 10.67
C PHE A 163 8.58 4.41 11.99
N ALA A 164 9.80 3.88 12.11
CA ALA A 164 10.31 3.42 13.41
C ALA A 164 10.40 4.58 14.42
N HIS A 165 10.78 5.79 13.99
CA HIS A 165 10.78 6.97 14.86
C HIS A 165 9.37 7.53 15.13
N TRP A 166 8.43 7.35 14.20
CA TRP A 166 7.04 7.79 14.36
C TRP A 166 6.26 6.92 15.35
N TYR A 167 6.37 5.60 15.23
CA TYR A 167 5.60 4.64 16.03
C TYR A 167 6.40 4.06 17.22
N GLY A 168 7.73 4.19 17.22
CA GLY A 168 8.61 3.67 18.27
C GLY A 168 9.09 2.22 18.04
N TRP A 169 10.00 1.78 18.90
CA TRP A 169 10.70 0.49 18.75
C TRP A 169 9.79 -0.73 18.89
N SER A 170 8.79 -0.67 19.78
CA SER A 170 7.86 -1.78 20.01
C SER A 170 7.07 -2.09 18.74
N TRP A 171 6.62 -1.04 18.06
CA TRP A 171 5.96 -1.14 16.77
C TRP A 171 6.87 -1.73 15.70
N ALA A 172 8.11 -1.23 15.59
CA ALA A 172 9.05 -1.69 14.57
C ALA A 172 9.29 -3.21 14.69
N ARG A 173 9.44 -3.72 15.92
CA ARG A 173 9.64 -5.16 16.18
C ARG A 173 8.37 -6.00 15.99
N SER A 174 7.21 -5.45 16.31
CA SER A 174 5.93 -6.18 16.22
C SER A 174 5.32 -6.16 14.82
N SER A 175 5.86 -5.34 13.91
CA SER A 175 5.37 -5.20 12.54
C SER A 175 5.90 -6.28 11.59
N VAL A 176 7.06 -6.86 11.88
CA VAL A 176 7.66 -7.92 11.06
C VAL A 176 6.77 -9.15 11.08
N GLY A 177 6.46 -9.67 9.88
CA GLY A 177 5.54 -10.79 9.68
C GLY A 177 4.07 -10.40 9.55
N LEU A 178 3.70 -9.14 9.82
CA LEU A 178 2.34 -8.67 9.56
C LEU A 178 2.10 -8.44 8.07
N LYS A 179 0.85 -8.65 7.64
CA LYS A 179 0.39 -8.16 6.34
C LYS A 179 0.37 -6.64 6.34
N ILE A 180 0.58 -6.04 5.17
CA ILE A 180 0.69 -4.59 5.05
C ILE A 180 -0.56 -3.87 5.55
N ASP A 181 -1.74 -4.44 5.31
CA ASP A 181 -3.07 -4.04 5.77
C ASP A 181 -3.29 -4.25 7.28
N GLY A 182 -2.46 -5.08 7.91
CA GLY A 182 -2.41 -5.28 9.36
C GLY A 182 -1.45 -4.34 10.10
N LEU A 183 -0.66 -3.51 9.39
CA LEU A 183 0.21 -2.55 10.05
C LEU A 183 -0.62 -1.44 10.74
N PRO A 184 -0.20 -0.92 11.90
CA PRO A 184 -0.81 0.26 12.52
C PRO A 184 -0.83 1.46 11.57
N GLY A 185 -1.98 2.11 11.44
CA GLY A 185 -2.24 3.11 10.40
C GLY A 185 -2.58 2.53 9.02
N ALA A 186 -2.33 1.22 8.82
CA ALA A 186 -2.61 0.50 7.59
C ALA A 186 -3.92 -0.31 7.57
N GLY A 187 -4.59 -0.48 8.71
CA GLY A 187 -5.99 -0.96 8.74
C GLY A 187 -6.98 -0.01 8.03
N ARG A 188 -6.52 1.20 7.68
CA ARG A 188 -7.17 2.16 6.77
C ARG A 188 -6.45 2.24 5.42
N PHE A 189 -5.73 1.20 4.99
CA PHE A 189 -5.12 1.12 3.65
C PHE A 189 -6.21 1.16 2.61
N ASN A 190 -6.48 2.38 2.18
CA ASN A 190 -7.24 2.64 1.00
C ASN A 190 -6.36 2.19 -0.17
N PHE A 191 -6.97 1.38 -1.03
CA PHE A 191 -6.76 1.24 -2.46
C PHE A 191 -5.54 1.94 -3.14
N SER A 192 -5.17 3.17 -2.77
CA SER A 192 -4.03 3.95 -3.27
C SER A 192 -2.64 3.35 -3.02
N ALA A 193 -2.39 2.83 -1.81
CA ALA A 193 -1.10 2.20 -1.51
C ALA A 193 -0.94 0.92 -2.34
N ALA A 194 -2.02 0.15 -2.47
CA ALA A 194 -2.05 -1.06 -3.30
C ALA A 194 -1.70 -0.75 -4.76
N GLN A 195 -2.24 0.32 -5.35
CA GLN A 195 -1.92 0.68 -6.73
C GLN A 195 -0.44 1.04 -6.92
N SER A 196 0.17 1.83 -6.00
CA SER A 196 1.60 2.13 -6.06
C SER A 196 2.46 0.86 -5.99
N TYR A 197 2.05 -0.11 -5.16
CA TYR A 197 2.81 -1.36 -4.97
C TYR A 197 2.62 -2.35 -6.12
N ASP A 198 1.42 -2.41 -6.70
CA ASP A 198 1.14 -3.24 -7.87
C ASP A 198 1.92 -2.75 -9.10
N GLU A 199 1.98 -1.43 -9.32
CA GLU A 199 2.83 -0.83 -10.35
C GLU A 199 4.31 -1.15 -10.12
N LEU A 200 4.79 -1.04 -8.87
CA LEU A 200 6.16 -1.39 -8.54
C LEU A 200 6.44 -2.88 -8.77
N ARG A 201 5.50 -3.77 -8.44
CA ARG A 201 5.63 -5.22 -8.70
C ARG A 201 5.72 -5.52 -10.18
N ALA A 202 4.94 -4.80 -11.01
CA ALA A 202 4.95 -4.96 -12.46
C ALA A 202 6.23 -4.41 -13.10
N THR A 203 6.69 -3.24 -12.65
CA THR A 203 7.83 -2.54 -13.26
C THR A 203 9.17 -2.93 -12.67
N GLN A 204 9.20 -3.40 -11.42
CA GLN A 204 10.39 -3.61 -10.59
C GLN A 204 11.35 -2.41 -10.58
N GLY A 205 10.82 -1.22 -10.84
CA GLY A 205 11.60 -0.01 -11.04
C GLY A 205 11.71 0.85 -9.78
N LEU A 206 11.70 2.16 -10.00
CA LEU A 206 11.70 3.18 -8.96
C LEU A 206 10.43 4.00 -9.08
N ARG A 207 9.88 4.41 -7.93
CA ARG A 207 8.71 5.30 -7.89
C ARG A 207 8.84 6.28 -6.73
N LEU A 208 8.60 7.55 -7.01
CA LEU A 208 8.56 8.60 -6.01
C LEU A 208 7.12 9.10 -5.83
N ASP A 209 6.64 9.06 -4.59
CA ASP A 209 5.36 9.62 -4.19
C ASP A 209 5.58 10.72 -3.14
N HIS A 210 4.79 11.79 -3.20
CA HIS A 210 4.54 12.66 -2.05
C HIS A 210 3.20 12.27 -1.42
N VAL A 211 3.17 12.18 -0.09
CA VAL A 211 1.98 11.74 0.65
C VAL A 211 1.70 12.70 1.80
N ALA A 212 0.43 13.07 1.94
CA ALA A 212 -0.13 13.77 3.09
C ALA A 212 -1.31 12.97 3.64
N THR A 213 -1.26 12.56 4.90
CA THR A 213 -2.33 11.79 5.54
C THR A 213 -2.28 11.97 7.06
N GLN A 214 -3.01 11.12 7.78
CA GLN A 214 -2.92 11.00 9.23
C GLN A 214 -2.50 9.59 9.60
N MET A 215 -1.71 9.46 10.66
CA MET A 215 -1.28 8.19 11.22
C MET A 215 -1.39 8.20 12.75
N PRO A 216 -1.66 7.05 13.40
CA PRO A 216 -1.61 6.93 14.86
C PRO A 216 -0.24 7.35 15.40
N HIS A 217 -0.19 8.12 16.49
CA HIS A 217 1.06 8.58 17.06
C HIS A 217 0.97 8.77 18.58
N GLY A 218 2.06 8.43 19.27
CA GLY A 218 2.16 8.48 20.72
C GLY A 218 1.45 7.32 21.43
N PRO A 219 1.52 7.25 22.77
CA PRO A 219 1.01 6.12 23.56
C PRO A 219 -0.52 5.96 23.51
N GLU A 220 -1.25 7.00 23.11
CA GLU A 220 -2.71 6.99 22.95
C GLU A 220 -3.17 6.64 21.53
N ASP A 221 -2.24 6.33 20.62
CA ASP A 221 -2.52 6.05 19.19
C ASP A 221 -3.40 7.12 18.52
N LYS A 222 -3.22 8.38 18.92
CA LYS A 222 -4.01 9.48 18.39
C LYS A 222 -3.65 9.74 16.94
N MET A 223 -4.65 9.88 16.07
CA MET A 223 -4.43 10.24 14.67
C MET A 223 -3.82 11.63 14.56
N ARG A 224 -2.63 11.70 13.95
CA ARG A 224 -1.84 12.92 13.78
C ARG A 224 -1.48 13.12 12.29
N PRO A 225 -1.57 14.35 11.77
CA PRO A 225 -1.08 14.67 10.43
C PRO A 225 0.37 14.26 10.20
N ILE A 226 0.67 13.71 9.04
CA ILE A 226 2.01 13.36 8.62
C ILE A 226 2.16 13.64 7.11
N CYS A 227 3.28 14.25 6.76
CA CYS A 227 3.69 14.52 5.38
C CYS A 227 5.05 13.88 5.13
N PHE A 228 5.21 13.24 3.98
CA PHE A 228 6.47 12.60 3.62
C PHE A 228 6.64 12.41 2.12
N ALA A 229 7.89 12.36 1.69
CA ALA A 229 8.29 11.79 0.41
C ALA A 229 8.56 10.29 0.61
N ARG A 230 8.09 9.47 -0.33
CA ARG A 230 8.29 8.02 -0.31
C ARG A 230 8.91 7.57 -1.62
N LEU A 231 10.09 6.97 -1.52
CA LEU A 231 10.74 6.25 -2.61
C LEU A 231 10.44 4.76 -2.47
N LEU A 232 9.78 4.21 -3.47
CA LEU A 232 9.56 2.78 -3.65
C LEU A 232 10.58 2.22 -4.64
N LEU A 233 11.19 1.08 -4.31
CA LEU A 233 12.20 0.42 -5.14
C LEU A 233 11.89 -1.07 -5.30
N GLY A 234 11.95 -1.56 -6.53
CA GLY A 234 12.00 -2.99 -6.80
C GLY A 234 13.40 -3.53 -6.51
N SER A 235 13.50 -4.60 -5.74
CA SER A 235 14.76 -5.22 -5.29
C SER A 235 14.60 -6.74 -5.21
N ARG A 236 15.66 -7.45 -4.79
CA ARG A 236 15.66 -8.90 -4.65
C ARG A 236 16.27 -9.35 -3.33
N PHE A 237 15.62 -10.33 -2.72
CA PHE A 237 16.18 -11.12 -1.63
C PHE A 237 17.33 -12.03 -2.14
N PRO A 238 18.14 -12.64 -1.25
CA PRO A 238 19.22 -13.55 -1.65
C PRO A 238 18.78 -14.77 -2.45
N ASP A 239 17.54 -15.23 -2.22
CA ASP A 239 16.91 -16.32 -2.97
C ASP A 239 16.42 -15.89 -4.36
N GLY A 240 16.68 -14.63 -4.76
CA GLY A 240 16.26 -14.05 -6.04
C GLY A 240 14.80 -13.60 -6.07
N SER A 241 14.01 -13.87 -5.03
CA SER A 241 12.62 -13.45 -4.95
C SER A 241 12.50 -11.93 -4.85
N PHE A 242 11.39 -11.40 -5.38
CA PHE A 242 11.13 -9.97 -5.42
C PHE A 242 10.95 -9.39 -4.00
N ALA A 243 11.60 -8.24 -3.78
CA ALA A 243 11.45 -7.41 -2.59
C ALA A 243 10.97 -6.02 -3.03
N MET A 244 9.97 -5.48 -2.34
CA MET A 244 9.66 -4.06 -2.41
C MET A 244 10.32 -3.35 -1.24
N ILE A 245 11.08 -2.30 -1.53
CA ILE A 245 11.63 -1.41 -0.51
C ILE A 245 10.83 -0.13 -0.48
N SER A 246 10.47 0.33 0.71
CA SER A 246 9.90 1.65 0.95
C SER A 246 10.85 2.48 1.81
N MET A 247 11.46 3.49 1.20
CA MET A 247 12.20 4.52 1.92
C MET A 247 11.28 5.72 2.12
N VAL A 248 11.14 6.15 3.36
CA VAL A 248 10.31 7.31 3.74
C VAL A 248 11.23 8.38 4.29
N ASP A 249 10.98 9.60 3.86
CA ASP A 249 11.60 10.80 4.39
C ASP A 249 10.50 11.79 4.76
N ARG A 250 10.31 12.00 6.07
CA ARG A 250 9.32 12.94 6.58
C ARG A 250 9.73 14.37 6.23
N THR A 251 8.88 15.07 5.50
CA THR A 251 9.19 16.43 5.02
C THR A 251 7.94 17.27 4.87
N SER A 252 8.11 18.58 5.03
CA SER A 252 7.12 19.60 4.70
C SER A 252 7.13 19.96 3.21
N GLN A 253 8.21 19.62 2.49
CA GLN A 253 8.40 19.96 1.08
C GLN A 253 7.70 18.96 0.16
N ILE A 254 6.39 18.83 0.37
CA ILE A 254 5.54 18.02 -0.48
C ILE A 254 4.80 18.90 -1.49
N ASP A 255 4.66 18.37 -2.68
CA ASP A 255 3.95 18.98 -3.79
C ASP A 255 2.80 18.07 -4.19
N ILE A 256 1.63 18.36 -3.65
CA ILE A 256 0.40 17.62 -3.92
C ILE A 256 -0.64 18.65 -4.35
N PRO A 257 -1.03 18.70 -5.63
CA PRO A 257 -1.85 19.81 -6.09
C PRO A 257 -3.25 19.77 -5.49
N GLY A 258 -3.67 20.90 -4.92
CA GLY A 258 -4.94 21.04 -4.19
C GLY A 258 -4.87 20.66 -2.70
N LEU A 259 -3.68 20.36 -2.17
CA LEU A 259 -3.50 20.14 -0.74
C LEU A 259 -3.65 21.46 0.04
N ASP A 260 -4.42 21.44 1.12
CA ASP A 260 -4.52 22.56 2.05
C ASP A 260 -3.18 22.77 2.77
N PRO A 261 -2.51 23.94 2.64
CA PRO A 261 -1.24 24.23 3.29
C PRO A 261 -1.28 24.04 4.82
N ARG A 262 -2.44 24.22 5.46
CA ARG A 262 -2.60 24.01 6.91
C ARG A 262 -2.33 22.59 7.34
N LEU A 263 -2.53 21.60 6.45
CA LEU A 263 -2.23 20.20 6.74
C LEU A 263 -0.72 19.95 6.81
N VAL A 264 0.05 20.64 5.97
CA VAL A 264 1.52 20.60 5.98
C VAL A 264 2.05 21.27 7.25
N GLU A 265 1.54 22.46 7.58
CA GLU A 265 1.88 23.18 8.81
C GLU A 265 1.60 22.33 10.06
N ALA A 266 0.43 21.67 10.11
CA ALA A 266 0.05 20.81 11.21
C ALA A 266 0.96 19.57 11.35
N ALA A 267 1.45 19.02 10.24
CA ALA A 267 2.37 17.87 10.25
C ALA A 267 3.78 18.25 10.75
N ASN A 268 4.22 19.49 10.50
CA ASN A 268 5.54 19.97 10.91
C ASN A 268 5.69 20.14 12.42
N GLY A 269 4.59 20.44 13.12
CA GLY A 269 4.60 20.63 14.57
C GLY A 269 4.66 19.35 15.40
N ILE A 270 4.85 18.18 14.78
CA ILE A 270 4.79 16.88 15.46
C ILE A 270 6.18 16.26 15.56
N GLU A 271 6.74 16.29 16.76
CA GLU A 271 8.03 15.66 17.08
C GLU A 271 7.96 14.13 16.96
N THR A 272 9.11 13.50 16.66
CA THR A 272 9.25 12.04 16.70
C THR A 272 9.33 11.53 18.13
N VAL A 273 8.92 10.28 18.36
CA VAL A 273 9.11 9.66 19.67
C VAL A 273 10.61 9.40 19.83
N ALA A 274 11.26 10.09 20.77
CA ALA A 274 12.66 9.86 21.09
C ALA A 274 12.86 8.40 21.54
N HIS A 275 13.98 7.81 21.12
CA HIS A 275 14.43 6.51 21.64
C HIS A 275 14.64 6.65 23.15
N GLU A 276 13.67 6.27 23.97
CA GLU A 276 13.95 5.83 25.32
C GLU A 276 14.72 4.51 25.21
N ILE A 277 16.03 4.65 25.01
CA ILE A 277 17.00 3.61 25.35
C ILE A 277 16.71 3.32 26.81
N VAL A 278 16.20 2.13 27.08
CA VAL A 278 16.06 1.57 28.42
C VAL A 278 17.48 1.45 29.01
N SER A 279 18.01 2.55 29.51
CA SER A 279 18.97 2.57 30.59
C SER A 279 18.21 2.32 31.89
N ARG A 280 17.61 1.12 32.00
CA ARG A 280 17.48 0.49 33.30
C ARG A 280 18.70 -0.40 33.46
N ARG A 281 19.81 0.24 33.84
CA ARG A 281 20.93 -0.45 34.48
C ARG A 281 20.39 -1.15 35.74
N ALA A 282 20.82 -2.40 35.88
CA ALA A 282 21.09 -3.19 37.09
C ALA A 282 20.40 -2.76 38.39
#